data_AF-A0A291RJK1-F1
#
_entry.id   AF-A0A291RJK1-F1
#
_cell.length_a   1.000
_cell.length_b   1.000
_cell.length_c   1.000
_cell.angle_alpha   90.00
_cell.angle_beta   90.00
_cell.angle_gamma   90.00
#
_symmetry.space_group_name_H-M   'P 1'
#
loop_
_entity.id
_entity.type
_entity.pdbx_description
1 polymer ?
#
loop_
_entity_poly.entity_id
_entity_poly.type
_entity_poly.pdbx_seq_one_letter_code
_entity_poly.pdbx_strand_id
1 'polypeptide(L)'
;MPHVHTITRAPLIATGDSGMTVELDGLRVRLDPSTPGPDTDHGIGALVNIAVDATYPTLSPGFFLAKGSRGQPRHGELIRLYIHLESADAAVAAWSTTIGHLEQQRLPYQAKVLSNPQLYPRHDSLVVYLGPEALRDVHTLTEKITTIGGLGEPTSLFAEQLAPGISIAWEPRDSRPGMAGLSFGQHRATAIAEGIVRHAENQHPELNPADTVTAALLQAGINPANPARNIT
;
A
#
# COMPACT_ATOMS: atom_id res chain seq x y z
N MET A 1 -7.25 16.86 -4.23
CA MET A 1 -5.99 16.66 -3.49
C MET A 1 -5.65 17.96 -2.78
N PRO A 2 -5.27 17.94 -1.49
CA PRO A 2 -4.94 19.15 -0.73
C PRO A 2 -3.53 19.70 -1.01
N HIS A 3 -2.69 18.94 -1.71
CA HIS A 3 -1.34 19.32 -2.12
C HIS A 3 -1.05 18.84 -3.54
N VAL A 4 -0.12 19.53 -4.21
CA VAL A 4 0.32 19.21 -5.59
C VAL A 4 1.55 18.31 -5.59
N HIS A 5 2.47 18.54 -4.65
CA HIS A 5 3.75 17.84 -4.60
C HIS A 5 3.88 16.94 -3.37
N THR A 6 4.54 15.80 -3.56
CA THR A 6 5.02 14.93 -2.49
C THR A 6 6.53 15.06 -2.36
N ILE A 7 7.04 15.01 -1.14
CA ILE A 7 8.50 15.00 -0.91
C ILE A 7 9.01 13.57 -1.01
N THR A 8 10.01 13.36 -1.87
CA THR A 8 10.72 12.08 -1.97
C THR A 8 12.23 12.25 -1.82
N ARG A 9 12.88 11.26 -1.21
CA ARG A 9 14.34 11.14 -1.20
C ARG A 9 14.82 10.28 -2.35
N ALA A 10 15.75 10.81 -3.12
CA ALA A 10 16.36 10.17 -4.27
C ALA A 10 17.89 10.35 -4.24
N PRO A 11 18.70 9.35 -4.63
CA PRO A 11 20.14 9.53 -4.81
C PRO A 11 20.43 10.57 -5.90
N LEU A 12 21.32 11.52 -5.61
CA LEU A 12 21.83 12.47 -6.59
C LEU A 12 22.83 11.77 -7.53
N ILE A 13 22.59 11.81 -8.84
CA ILE A 13 23.41 11.14 -9.86
C ILE A 13 24.33 12.12 -10.57
N ALA A 14 23.86 13.34 -10.83
CA ALA A 14 24.66 14.38 -11.47
C ALA A 14 24.16 15.78 -11.10
N THR A 15 25.08 16.74 -11.09
CA THR A 15 24.81 18.17 -11.04
C THR A 15 25.54 18.84 -12.20
N GLY A 16 24.94 19.90 -12.76
CA GLY A 16 25.55 20.70 -13.81
C GLY A 16 24.69 21.90 -14.17
N ASP A 17 25.14 22.68 -15.16
CA ASP A 17 24.48 23.93 -15.57
C ASP A 17 23.03 23.74 -16.02
N SER A 18 22.68 22.53 -16.49
CA SER A 18 21.33 22.16 -16.92
C SER A 18 20.44 21.61 -15.79
N GLY A 19 20.87 21.68 -14.53
CA GLY A 19 20.13 21.21 -13.35
C GLY A 19 20.64 19.89 -12.77
N MET A 20 19.84 19.34 -11.86
CA MET A 20 20.16 18.12 -11.10
C MET A 20 19.54 16.88 -11.75
N THR A 21 20.23 15.75 -11.70
CA THR A 21 19.69 14.43 -12.09
C THR A 21 19.70 13.51 -10.88
N VAL A 22 18.58 12.86 -10.60
CA VAL A 22 18.43 11.92 -9.49
C VAL A 22 18.03 10.52 -9.98
N GLU A 23 18.18 9.51 -9.14
CA GLU A 23 17.58 8.20 -9.35
C GLU A 23 16.25 8.09 -8.60
N LEU A 24 15.14 8.05 -9.34
CA LEU A 24 13.79 7.93 -8.81
C LEU A 24 13.13 6.67 -9.35
N ASP A 25 12.75 5.75 -8.46
CA ASP A 25 12.08 4.49 -8.80
C ASP A 25 12.81 3.69 -9.90
N GLY A 26 14.16 3.67 -9.84
CA GLY A 26 15.02 2.97 -10.81
C GLY A 26 15.27 3.72 -12.11
N LEU A 27 14.75 4.94 -12.25
CA LEU A 27 14.92 5.80 -13.42
C LEU A 27 15.85 6.98 -13.11
N ARG A 28 16.64 7.39 -14.10
CA ARG A 28 17.38 8.67 -14.02
C ARG A 28 16.47 9.80 -14.47
N VAL A 29 16.13 10.68 -13.55
CA VAL A 29 15.21 11.80 -13.77
C VAL A 29 15.98 13.11 -13.65
N ARG A 30 15.97 13.90 -14.73
CA ARG A 30 16.47 15.27 -14.70
C ARG A 30 15.38 16.18 -14.13
N LEU A 31 15.69 16.90 -13.06
CA LEU A 31 14.79 17.84 -12.42
C LEU A 31 14.81 19.16 -13.20
N ASP A 32 13.63 19.78 -13.32
CA ASP A 32 13.55 21.16 -13.79
C ASP A 32 14.26 22.07 -12.77
N PRO A 33 15.09 23.04 -13.18
CA PRO A 33 15.75 23.97 -12.27
C PRO A 33 14.79 24.74 -11.33
N SER A 34 13.52 24.88 -11.73
CA SER A 34 12.45 25.47 -10.90
C SER A 34 11.83 24.51 -9.89
N THR A 35 12.13 23.21 -9.97
CA THR A 35 11.68 22.20 -9.01
C THR A 35 12.34 22.48 -7.67
N PRO A 36 11.58 22.59 -6.56
CA PRO A 36 12.16 22.64 -5.24
C PRO A 36 13.01 21.39 -4.98
N GLY A 37 14.33 21.56 -4.99
CA GLY A 37 15.34 20.56 -4.66
C GLY A 37 16.12 20.99 -3.42
N PRO A 38 17.05 20.16 -2.91
CA PRO A 38 17.98 20.63 -1.89
C PRO A 38 18.92 21.71 -2.48
N ASP A 39 19.63 22.44 -1.62
CA ASP A 39 20.76 23.27 -2.07
C ASP A 39 21.80 22.43 -2.84
N THR A 40 22.50 23.08 -3.77
CA THR A 40 23.45 22.47 -4.72
C THR A 40 24.72 21.87 -4.08
N ASP A 41 24.87 21.95 -2.75
CA ASP A 41 26.06 21.52 -2.00
C ASP A 41 26.08 20.03 -1.61
N HIS A 42 25.29 19.20 -2.28
CA HIS A 42 25.26 17.76 -2.04
C HIS A 42 26.21 17.01 -2.98
N GLY A 43 27.04 16.12 -2.41
CA GLY A 43 27.88 15.23 -3.20
C GLY A 43 27.07 14.21 -4.02
N ILE A 44 27.62 13.78 -5.16
CA ILE A 44 27.04 12.68 -5.94
C ILE A 44 26.90 11.43 -5.05
N GLY A 45 25.75 10.77 -5.14
CA GLY A 45 25.34 9.64 -4.31
C GLY A 45 24.59 10.05 -3.03
N ALA A 46 24.58 11.32 -2.64
CA ALA A 46 23.82 11.78 -1.48
C ALA A 46 22.31 11.64 -1.70
N LEU A 47 21.58 11.23 -0.66
CA LEU A 47 20.12 11.19 -0.68
C LEU A 47 19.55 12.60 -0.48
N VAL A 48 18.94 13.14 -1.53
CA VAL A 48 18.38 14.49 -1.56
C VAL A 48 16.86 14.49 -1.50
N ASN A 49 16.26 15.46 -0.81
CA ASN A 49 14.81 15.67 -0.81
C ASN A 49 14.39 16.47 -2.05
N ILE A 50 13.46 15.93 -2.82
CA ILE A 50 12.93 16.59 -4.02
C ILE A 50 11.40 16.61 -3.97
N ALA A 51 10.82 17.67 -4.49
CA ALA A 51 9.38 17.75 -4.73
C ALA A 51 9.04 17.14 -6.09
N VAL A 52 8.13 16.19 -6.12
CA VAL A 52 7.58 15.59 -7.35
C VAL A 52 6.07 15.57 -7.28
N ASP A 53 5.39 15.31 -8.39
CA ASP A 53 3.93 15.21 -8.41
C ASP A 53 3.43 14.22 -7.37
N ALA A 54 2.41 14.64 -6.63
CA ALA A 54 1.77 13.82 -5.60
C ALA A 54 0.82 12.78 -6.20
N THR A 55 0.43 12.90 -7.46
CA THR A 55 -0.61 12.09 -8.10
C THR A 55 -0.04 11.28 -9.26
N TYR A 56 -0.51 10.04 -9.39
CA TYR A 56 -0.02 9.06 -10.36
C TYR A 56 -1.22 8.34 -11.00
N PRO A 57 -1.91 8.97 -11.96
CA PRO A 57 -3.19 8.47 -12.48
C PRO A 57 -3.11 7.13 -13.22
N THR A 58 -1.94 6.73 -13.69
CA THR A 58 -1.73 5.55 -14.54
C THR A 58 -0.76 4.52 -13.96
N LEU A 59 -0.26 4.74 -12.73
CA LEU A 59 0.77 3.87 -12.14
C LEU A 59 0.22 2.51 -11.69
N SER A 60 -1.04 2.46 -11.26
CA SER A 60 -1.71 1.24 -10.83
C SER A 60 -2.95 1.02 -11.70
N PRO A 61 -3.00 -0.03 -12.55
CA PRO A 61 -4.15 -0.27 -13.43
C PRO A 61 -5.48 -0.29 -12.68
N GLY A 62 -6.46 0.49 -13.15
CA GLY A 62 -7.79 0.60 -12.54
C GLY A 62 -7.87 1.52 -11.31
N PHE A 63 -6.76 2.16 -10.91
CA PHE A 63 -6.70 3.03 -9.74
C PHE A 63 -6.13 4.40 -10.08
N PHE A 64 -6.65 5.42 -9.39
CA PHE A 64 -5.96 6.69 -9.19
C PHE A 64 -5.11 6.58 -7.92
N LEU A 65 -3.81 6.85 -8.03
CA LEU A 65 -2.87 6.76 -6.90
C LEU A 65 -2.38 8.16 -6.50
N ALA A 66 -2.21 8.39 -5.21
CA ALA A 66 -1.56 9.57 -4.67
C ALA A 66 -0.62 9.25 -3.50
N LYS A 67 0.38 10.11 -3.28
CA LYS A 67 1.31 10.08 -2.15
C LYS A 67 1.10 11.34 -1.29
N GLY A 68 1.26 11.21 0.03
CA GLY A 68 1.07 12.33 0.96
C GLY A 68 2.09 13.44 0.81
N SER A 69 1.80 14.63 1.31
CA SER A 69 2.70 15.80 1.20
C SER A 69 4.08 15.54 1.79
N ARG A 70 4.15 14.64 2.79
CA ARG A 70 5.37 14.22 3.49
C ARG A 70 6.03 12.97 2.91
N GLY A 71 5.57 12.53 1.74
CA GLY A 71 6.00 11.28 1.13
C GLY A 71 5.16 10.09 1.56
N GLN A 72 5.64 8.91 1.18
CA GLN A 72 5.09 7.61 1.57
C GLN A 72 5.83 7.05 2.80
N PRO A 73 5.24 6.09 3.53
CA PRO A 73 5.92 5.40 4.61
C PRO A 73 7.18 4.67 4.09
N ARG A 74 8.29 4.75 4.82
CA ARG A 74 9.61 4.23 4.38
C ARG A 74 10.23 3.21 5.32
N HIS A 75 9.83 3.21 6.58
CA HIS A 75 10.51 2.46 7.64
C HIS A 75 9.50 1.61 8.41
N GLY A 76 9.97 0.45 8.85
CA GLY A 76 9.17 -0.46 9.65
C GLY A 76 8.15 -1.23 8.85
N GLU A 77 7.18 -1.77 9.56
CA GLU A 77 6.14 -2.60 8.98
C GLU A 77 5.09 -1.73 8.28
N LEU A 78 4.98 -1.89 6.96
CA LEU A 78 3.96 -1.21 6.19
C LEU A 78 2.60 -1.86 6.43
N ILE A 79 1.59 -1.01 6.61
CA ILE A 79 0.22 -1.39 6.91
C ILE A 79 -0.66 -0.97 5.74
N ARG A 80 -1.65 -1.80 5.40
CA ARG A 80 -2.64 -1.53 4.37
C ARG A 80 -4.02 -1.45 5.01
N LEU A 81 -4.66 -0.30 4.95
CA LEU A 81 -6.07 -0.10 5.27
C LEU A 81 -6.88 -0.28 3.98
N TYR A 82 -7.87 -1.15 4.01
CA TYR A 82 -8.79 -1.44 2.91
C TYR A 82 -10.18 -0.93 3.26
N ILE A 83 -10.80 -0.22 2.32
CA ILE A 83 -12.14 0.33 2.46
C ILE A 83 -12.96 -0.12 1.25
N HIS A 84 -13.96 -0.95 1.55
CA HIS A 84 -14.93 -1.47 0.59
C HIS A 84 -16.02 -0.42 0.38
N LEU A 85 -16.05 0.16 -0.81
CA LEU A 85 -17.00 1.20 -1.18
C LEU A 85 -17.94 0.65 -2.27
N GLU A 86 -19.22 0.96 -2.14
CA GLU A 86 -20.27 0.47 -3.04
C GLU A 86 -20.33 1.24 -4.36
N SER A 87 -19.88 2.50 -4.38
CA SER A 87 -19.99 3.40 -5.53
C SER A 87 -18.85 4.39 -5.63
N ALA A 88 -18.71 4.99 -6.82
CA ALA A 88 -17.75 6.07 -7.05
C ALA A 88 -18.05 7.32 -6.21
N ASP A 89 -19.32 7.63 -5.94
CA ASP A 89 -19.71 8.78 -5.10
C ASP A 89 -19.25 8.59 -3.65
N ALA A 90 -19.49 7.39 -3.10
CA ALA A 90 -18.96 7.02 -1.78
C ALA A 90 -17.43 7.11 -1.75
N ALA A 91 -16.77 6.73 -2.86
CA ALA A 91 -15.32 6.81 -2.97
C ALA A 91 -14.76 8.22 -2.95
N VAL A 92 -15.43 9.19 -3.60
CA VAL A 92 -15.01 10.60 -3.53
C VAL A 92 -15.08 11.13 -2.11
N ALA A 93 -16.16 10.84 -1.39
CA ALA A 93 -16.34 11.26 0.00
C ALA A 93 -15.31 10.59 0.94
N ALA A 94 -15.16 9.26 0.84
CA ALA A 94 -14.19 8.50 1.61
C ALA A 94 -12.75 8.95 1.33
N TRP A 95 -12.41 9.23 0.06
CA TRP A 95 -11.10 9.77 -0.33
C TRP A 95 -10.84 11.11 0.34
N SER A 96 -11.77 12.07 0.22
CA SER A 96 -11.62 13.40 0.80
C SER A 96 -11.40 13.35 2.31
N THR A 97 -12.23 12.58 3.02
CA THR A 97 -12.13 12.40 4.49
C THR A 97 -10.81 11.75 4.89
N THR A 98 -10.41 10.70 4.17
CA THR A 98 -9.18 9.95 4.46
C THR A 98 -7.94 10.83 4.28
N ILE A 99 -7.80 11.44 3.10
CA ILE A 99 -6.66 12.27 2.77
C ILE A 99 -6.60 13.51 3.67
N GLY A 100 -7.74 14.17 3.91
CA GLY A 100 -7.81 15.33 4.80
C GLY A 100 -7.36 15.01 6.23
N HIS A 101 -7.79 13.85 6.76
CA HIS A 101 -7.36 13.41 8.10
C HIS A 101 -5.86 13.14 8.16
N LEU A 102 -5.30 12.40 7.20
CA LEU A 102 -3.88 12.04 7.20
C LEU A 102 -2.97 13.26 7.05
N GLU A 103 -3.35 14.23 6.21
CA GLU A 103 -2.62 15.49 6.06
C GLU A 103 -2.71 16.36 7.33
N GLN A 104 -3.89 16.43 7.96
CA GLN A 104 -4.05 17.13 9.24
C GLN A 104 -3.15 16.52 10.34
N GLN A 105 -3.02 15.19 10.38
CA GLN A 105 -2.14 14.49 11.31
C GLN A 105 -0.67 14.47 10.85
N ARG A 106 -0.35 15.04 9.67
CA ARG A 106 1.00 15.08 9.09
C ARG A 106 1.61 13.67 8.96
N LEU A 107 0.79 12.69 8.61
CA LEU A 107 1.20 11.30 8.42
C LEU A 107 1.69 11.07 6.99
N PRO A 108 2.82 10.38 6.77
CA PRO A 108 3.19 9.86 5.46
C PRO A 108 2.20 8.78 5.02
N TYR A 109 1.80 8.78 3.75
CA TYR A 109 0.93 7.74 3.20
C TYR A 109 1.13 7.59 1.69
N GLN A 110 0.70 6.45 1.18
CA GLN A 110 0.32 6.29 -0.21
C GLN A 110 -1.13 5.80 -0.24
N ALA A 111 -1.98 6.38 -1.06
CA ALA A 111 -3.36 5.98 -1.17
C ALA A 111 -3.71 5.70 -2.63
N LYS A 112 -4.60 4.75 -2.85
CA LYS A 112 -5.17 4.51 -4.18
C LYS A 112 -6.65 4.25 -4.08
N VAL A 113 -7.41 4.76 -5.04
CA VAL A 113 -8.86 4.59 -5.16
C VAL A 113 -9.21 4.15 -6.57
N LEU A 114 -10.23 3.32 -6.75
CA LEU A 114 -10.66 2.90 -8.09
C LEU A 114 -11.03 4.12 -8.93
N SER A 115 -10.49 4.17 -10.16
CA SER A 115 -10.66 5.30 -11.07
C SER A 115 -11.78 5.10 -12.10
N ASN A 116 -12.42 3.92 -12.14
CA ASN A 116 -13.52 3.62 -13.04
C ASN A 116 -14.77 3.19 -12.23
N PRO A 117 -15.92 3.88 -12.36
CA PRO A 117 -17.17 3.53 -11.71
C PRO A 117 -17.64 2.08 -11.96
N GLN A 118 -17.29 1.49 -13.11
CA GLN A 118 -17.66 0.10 -13.45
C GLN A 118 -16.91 -0.96 -12.64
N LEU A 119 -15.85 -0.57 -11.91
CA LEU A 119 -15.07 -1.48 -11.07
C LEU A 119 -15.64 -1.62 -9.65
N TYR A 120 -16.66 -0.85 -9.30
CA TYR A 120 -17.33 -0.96 -8.01
C TYR A 120 -18.44 -2.02 -8.06
N PRO A 121 -18.71 -2.73 -6.94
CA PRO A 121 -18.00 -2.68 -5.67
C PRO A 121 -16.78 -3.61 -5.63
N ARG A 122 -15.74 -3.25 -4.85
CA ARG A 122 -14.60 -4.11 -4.52
C ARG A 122 -14.19 -3.96 -3.07
N HIS A 123 -13.66 -5.03 -2.48
CA HIS A 123 -13.14 -4.99 -1.10
C HIS A 123 -11.92 -4.06 -0.94
N ASP A 124 -11.24 -3.75 -2.06
CA ASP A 124 -10.08 -2.87 -2.13
C ASP A 124 -10.38 -1.58 -2.92
N SER A 125 -11.64 -1.10 -2.91
CA SER A 125 -12.04 0.12 -3.63
C SER A 125 -11.18 1.33 -3.27
N LEU A 126 -10.81 1.48 -2.00
CA LEU A 126 -9.80 2.41 -1.52
C LEU A 126 -8.80 1.66 -0.64
N VAL A 127 -7.50 1.85 -0.92
CA VAL A 127 -6.40 1.25 -0.16
C VAL A 127 -5.44 2.35 0.28
N VAL A 128 -5.11 2.38 1.57
CA VAL A 128 -4.15 3.33 2.15
C VAL A 128 -2.99 2.55 2.76
N TYR A 129 -1.80 2.87 2.29
CA TYR A 129 -0.53 2.38 2.79
C TYR A 129 -0.01 3.34 3.85
N LEU A 130 0.21 2.83 5.05
CA LEU A 130 0.55 3.59 6.26
C LEU A 130 1.76 2.98 6.96
N GLY A 131 2.54 3.82 7.64
CA GLY A 131 3.58 3.37 8.55
C GLY A 131 3.01 3.00 9.92
N PRO A 132 3.80 2.33 10.78
CA PRO A 132 3.37 1.93 12.13
C PRO A 132 2.98 3.13 13.00
N GLU A 133 3.52 4.33 12.73
CA GLU A 133 3.17 5.57 13.42
C GLU A 133 1.69 5.97 13.28
N ALA A 134 1.01 5.49 12.23
CA ALA A 134 -0.38 5.79 11.95
C ALA A 134 -1.36 4.82 12.63
N LEU A 135 -0.89 3.75 13.29
CA LEU A 135 -1.77 2.75 13.93
C LEU A 135 -2.74 3.36 14.94
N ARG A 136 -2.30 4.39 15.67
CA ARG A 136 -3.16 5.11 16.63
C ARG A 136 -4.29 5.89 15.94
N ASP A 137 -4.08 6.31 14.70
CA ASP A 137 -5.00 7.12 13.92
C ASP A 137 -5.97 6.24 13.10
N VAL A 138 -5.65 4.95 12.88
CA VAL A 138 -6.50 4.00 12.14
C VAL A 138 -7.89 3.87 12.75
N HIS A 139 -8.01 3.85 14.08
CA HIS A 139 -9.32 3.77 14.75
C HIS A 139 -10.17 5.01 14.46
N THR A 140 -9.62 6.21 14.69
CA THR A 140 -10.30 7.48 14.41
C THR A 140 -10.66 7.63 12.94
N LEU A 141 -9.78 7.18 12.03
CA LEU A 141 -10.06 7.17 10.60
C LEU A 141 -11.21 6.21 10.27
N THR A 142 -11.23 5.02 10.88
CA THR A 142 -12.31 4.04 10.72
C THR A 142 -13.65 4.64 11.14
N GLU A 143 -13.73 5.26 12.31
CA GLU A 143 -14.95 5.96 12.79
C GLU A 143 -15.40 7.07 11.85
N LYS A 144 -14.46 7.87 11.33
CA LYS A 144 -14.79 8.93 10.38
C LYS A 144 -15.37 8.36 9.10
N ILE A 145 -14.82 7.27 8.58
CA ILE A 145 -15.27 6.68 7.32
C ILE A 145 -16.63 6.00 7.48
N THR A 146 -16.89 5.31 8.58
CA THR A 146 -18.19 4.64 8.82
C THR A 146 -19.37 5.62 8.83
N THR A 147 -19.13 6.88 9.21
CA THR A 147 -20.16 7.93 9.20
C THR A 147 -20.52 8.49 7.82
N ILE A 148 -19.72 8.22 6.78
CA ILE A 148 -19.94 8.74 5.42
C ILE A 148 -21.08 7.99 4.70
N GLY A 149 -21.30 6.72 5.03
CA GLY A 149 -22.19 5.82 4.30
C GLY A 149 -21.58 5.29 2.98
N GLY A 150 -22.28 4.37 2.32
CA GLY A 150 -21.83 3.76 1.06
C GLY A 150 -20.66 2.77 1.20
N LEU A 151 -20.49 2.20 2.40
CA LEU A 151 -19.59 1.08 2.66
C LEU A 151 -20.30 -0.23 2.32
N GLY A 152 -19.62 -1.11 1.59
CA GLY A 152 -20.06 -2.50 1.49
C GLY A 152 -19.76 -3.24 2.80
N GLU A 153 -20.51 -4.27 3.15
CA GLU A 153 -20.30 -4.99 4.42
C GLU A 153 -19.07 -5.94 4.44
N PRO A 154 -18.85 -6.81 3.43
CA PRO A 154 -17.82 -7.83 3.53
C PRO A 154 -16.41 -7.25 3.39
N THR A 155 -15.47 -7.86 4.10
CA THR A 155 -14.03 -7.60 3.98
C THR A 155 -13.32 -8.85 3.44
N SER A 156 -12.05 -8.71 3.02
CA SER A 156 -11.27 -9.87 2.58
C SER A 156 -11.04 -10.83 3.75
N LEU A 157 -11.20 -12.13 3.53
CA LEU A 157 -10.86 -13.18 4.50
C LEU A 157 -9.36 -13.18 4.89
N PHE A 158 -8.51 -12.51 4.11
CA PHE A 158 -7.09 -12.38 4.40
C PHE A 158 -6.76 -11.18 5.29
N ALA A 159 -7.70 -10.24 5.48
CA ALA A 159 -7.49 -9.02 6.23
C ALA A 159 -8.25 -9.06 7.57
N GLU A 160 -7.75 -8.32 8.56
CA GLU A 160 -8.37 -8.22 9.87
C GLU A 160 -9.44 -7.13 9.82
N GLN A 161 -10.69 -7.49 10.13
CA GLN A 161 -11.81 -6.54 10.08
C GLN A 161 -11.74 -5.55 11.25
N LEU A 162 -11.85 -4.26 10.95
CA LEU A 162 -11.95 -3.18 11.94
C LEU A 162 -13.40 -2.74 12.13
N ALA A 163 -14.17 -2.69 11.03
CA ALA A 163 -15.59 -2.38 10.97
C ALA A 163 -16.18 -3.03 9.70
N PRO A 164 -17.51 -3.11 9.53
CA PRO A 164 -18.10 -3.49 8.24
C PRO A 164 -17.49 -2.67 7.08
N GLY A 165 -17.00 -3.35 6.07
CA GLY A 165 -16.32 -2.74 4.92
C GLY A 165 -14.92 -2.18 5.14
N ILE A 166 -14.38 -2.22 6.36
CA ILE A 166 -13.06 -1.67 6.68
C ILE A 166 -12.18 -2.76 7.29
N SER A 167 -11.03 -3.02 6.69
CA SER A 167 -10.08 -4.02 7.17
C SER A 167 -8.64 -3.57 7.05
N ILE A 168 -7.75 -4.22 7.80
CA ILE A 168 -6.34 -3.89 7.88
C ILE A 168 -5.50 -5.15 7.63
N ALA A 169 -4.36 -4.99 6.98
CA ALA A 169 -3.36 -6.04 6.83
C ALA A 169 -1.94 -5.51 6.83
N TRP A 170 -0.98 -6.39 7.10
CA TRP A 170 0.43 -6.06 7.14
C TRP A 170 1.11 -6.52 5.86
N GLU A 171 2.00 -5.68 5.34
CA GLU A 171 2.75 -5.95 4.12
C GLU A 171 3.45 -7.31 4.21
N PRO A 172 3.36 -8.16 3.17
CA PRO A 172 4.00 -9.46 3.18
C PRO A 172 5.51 -9.35 3.46
N ARG A 173 6.01 -10.19 4.36
CA ARG A 173 7.45 -10.40 4.59
C ARG A 173 7.84 -11.79 4.14
N ASP A 174 8.10 -11.92 2.84
CA ASP A 174 8.44 -13.19 2.22
C ASP A 174 9.68 -13.03 1.34
N SER A 175 10.77 -13.66 1.75
CA SER A 175 12.07 -13.60 1.06
C SER A 175 12.25 -14.68 0.00
N ARG A 176 11.25 -15.54 -0.21
CA ARG A 176 11.32 -16.60 -1.20
C ARG A 176 11.39 -16.01 -2.63
N PRO A 177 12.10 -16.66 -3.56
CA PRO A 177 12.19 -16.20 -4.94
C PRO A 177 10.80 -16.01 -5.56
N GLY A 178 10.60 -14.89 -6.26
CA GLY A 178 9.33 -14.59 -6.94
C GLY A 178 8.21 -14.06 -6.03
N MET A 179 8.43 -13.98 -4.71
CA MET A 179 7.42 -13.45 -3.76
C MET A 179 7.54 -11.95 -3.52
N ALA A 180 8.70 -11.36 -3.84
CA ALA A 180 8.90 -9.92 -3.77
C ALA A 180 8.02 -9.17 -4.79
N GLY A 181 7.38 -8.08 -4.37
CA GLY A 181 6.60 -7.20 -5.24
C GLY A 181 5.18 -7.68 -5.56
N LEU A 182 4.75 -8.84 -5.04
CA LEU A 182 3.35 -9.29 -5.15
C LEU A 182 2.40 -8.34 -4.41
N SER A 183 1.17 -8.20 -4.92
CA SER A 183 0.11 -7.61 -4.10
C SER A 183 -0.21 -8.52 -2.92
N PHE A 184 -0.78 -7.94 -1.85
CA PHE A 184 -1.17 -8.69 -0.65
C PHE A 184 -2.08 -9.88 -0.97
N GLY A 185 -3.12 -9.67 -1.80
CA GLY A 185 -4.03 -10.74 -2.19
C GLY A 185 -3.34 -11.84 -2.99
N GLN A 186 -2.44 -11.48 -3.91
CA GLN A 186 -1.63 -12.46 -4.66
C GLN A 186 -0.74 -13.26 -3.70
N HIS A 187 -0.05 -12.61 -2.77
CA HIS A 187 0.83 -13.31 -1.83
C HIS A 187 0.06 -14.35 -0.99
N ARG A 188 -1.07 -13.95 -0.39
CA ARG A 188 -1.88 -14.86 0.43
C ARG A 188 -2.51 -15.98 -0.39
N ALA A 189 -3.05 -15.66 -1.56
CA ALA A 189 -3.63 -16.66 -2.45
C ALA A 189 -2.59 -17.66 -2.97
N THR A 190 -1.38 -17.21 -3.30
CA THR A 190 -0.27 -18.07 -3.73
C THR A 190 0.10 -19.07 -2.63
N ALA A 191 0.27 -18.63 -1.38
CA ALA A 191 0.61 -19.54 -0.29
C ALA A 191 -0.48 -20.61 -0.04
N ILE A 192 -1.76 -20.23 -0.14
CA ILE A 192 -2.87 -21.20 -0.03
C ILE A 192 -2.85 -22.18 -1.20
N ALA A 193 -2.68 -21.69 -2.43
CA ALA A 193 -2.61 -22.52 -3.62
C ALA A 193 -1.44 -23.52 -3.55
N GLU A 194 -0.26 -23.08 -3.10
CA GLU A 194 0.89 -23.95 -2.86
C GLU A 194 0.56 -25.10 -1.89
N GLY A 195 -0.13 -24.79 -0.79
CA GLY A 195 -0.55 -25.81 0.19
C GLY A 195 -1.51 -26.84 -0.41
N ILE A 196 -2.50 -26.39 -1.18
CA ILE A 196 -3.48 -27.26 -1.86
C ILE A 196 -2.79 -28.14 -2.91
N VAL A 197 -1.90 -27.58 -3.73
CA VAL A 197 -1.16 -28.33 -4.74
C VAL A 197 -0.27 -29.39 -4.09
N ARG A 198 0.46 -29.03 -3.03
CA ARG A 198 1.28 -30.01 -2.28
C ARG A 198 0.46 -31.14 -1.72
N HIS A 199 -0.74 -30.87 -1.20
CA HIS A 199 -1.63 -31.92 -0.72
C HIS A 199 -2.05 -32.87 -1.84
N ALA A 200 -2.40 -32.35 -3.01
CA ALA A 200 -2.83 -33.15 -4.14
C ALA A 200 -1.69 -34.00 -4.74
N GLU A 201 -0.45 -33.51 -4.70
CA GLU A 201 0.74 -34.21 -5.22
C GLU A 201 1.32 -35.22 -4.22
N ASN A 202 1.27 -34.92 -2.92
CA ASN A 202 1.74 -35.82 -1.89
C ASN A 202 0.75 -36.98 -1.76
N GLN A 203 1.17 -38.18 -2.16
CA GLN A 203 0.42 -39.44 -2.05
C GLN A 203 0.28 -39.93 -0.59
N HIS A 204 0.18 -38.99 0.36
CA HIS A 204 0.02 -39.15 1.78
C HIS A 204 -1.44 -38.81 2.17
N PRO A 205 -2.41 -39.68 1.84
CA PRO A 205 -3.84 -39.43 2.09
C PRO A 205 -4.18 -39.24 3.58
N GLU A 206 -3.25 -39.56 4.48
CA GLU A 206 -3.37 -39.33 5.92
C GLU A 206 -3.22 -37.86 6.34
N LEU A 207 -2.56 -37.02 5.53
CA LEU A 207 -2.36 -35.61 5.85
C LEU A 207 -3.61 -34.81 5.49
N ASN A 208 -4.14 -34.05 6.44
CA ASN A 208 -5.29 -33.17 6.18
C ASN A 208 -4.86 -32.01 5.26
N PRO A 209 -5.65 -31.62 4.23
CA PRO A 209 -5.39 -30.43 3.42
C PRO A 209 -5.08 -29.16 4.25
N ALA A 210 -5.71 -29.02 5.42
CA ALA A 210 -5.48 -27.90 6.33
C ALA A 210 -4.04 -27.86 6.86
N ASP A 211 -3.40 -29.00 7.09
CA ASP A 211 -2.03 -29.08 7.62
C ASP A 211 -1.03 -28.64 6.55
N THR A 212 -1.22 -29.08 5.30
CA THR A 212 -0.39 -28.67 4.17
C THR A 212 -0.53 -27.18 3.84
N VAL A 213 -1.74 -26.62 3.97
CA VAL A 213 -1.97 -25.17 3.84
C VAL A 213 -1.31 -24.43 4.99
N THR A 214 -1.44 -24.89 6.22
CA THR A 214 -0.78 -24.30 7.40
C THR A 214 0.73 -24.27 7.22
N ALA A 215 1.34 -25.37 6.77
CA ALA A 215 2.76 -25.43 6.49
C ALA A 215 3.20 -24.45 5.38
N ALA A 216 2.40 -24.31 4.31
CA ALA A 216 2.69 -23.35 3.24
C ALA A 216 2.57 -21.89 3.71
N LEU A 217 1.57 -21.57 4.53
CA LEU A 217 1.42 -20.25 5.16
C LEU A 217 2.61 -19.92 6.06
N LEU A 218 3.04 -20.85 6.92
CA LEU A 218 4.21 -20.67 7.78
C LEU A 218 5.49 -20.45 6.96
N GLN A 219 5.69 -21.23 5.89
CA GLN A 219 6.84 -21.07 5.00
C GLN A 219 6.83 -19.71 4.27
N ALA A 220 5.64 -19.18 3.99
CA ALA A 220 5.42 -17.85 3.41
C ALA A 220 5.55 -16.70 4.41
N GLY A 221 5.87 -17.00 5.68
CA GLY A 221 5.93 -16.02 6.75
C GLY A 221 4.56 -15.48 7.19
N ILE A 222 3.46 -16.17 6.86
CA ILE A 222 2.09 -15.77 7.19
C ILE A 222 1.66 -16.45 8.49
N ASN A 223 1.01 -15.70 9.39
CA ASN A 223 0.39 -16.29 10.57
C ASN A 223 -0.88 -17.08 10.15
N PRO A 224 -0.95 -18.41 10.30
CA PRO A 224 -2.09 -19.19 9.85
C PRO A 224 -3.38 -18.89 10.62
N ALA A 225 -3.27 -18.46 11.89
CA ALA A 225 -4.41 -18.11 12.72
C ALA A 225 -4.92 -16.68 12.47
N ASN A 226 -4.08 -15.82 11.87
CA ASN A 226 -4.47 -14.47 11.45
C ASN A 226 -3.71 -14.10 10.16
N PRO A 227 -4.25 -14.44 8.98
CA PRO A 227 -3.59 -14.19 7.70
C PRO A 227 -3.30 -12.72 7.40
N ALA A 228 -3.90 -11.78 8.14
CA ALA A 228 -3.56 -10.37 8.02
C ALA A 228 -2.10 -10.10 8.45
N ARG A 229 -1.54 -10.95 9.32
CA ARG A 229 -0.25 -10.77 9.98
C ARG A 229 0.84 -11.64 9.36
N ASN A 230 2.08 -11.18 9.53
CA ASN A 230 3.25 -12.03 9.38
C ASN A 230 3.50 -12.80 10.69
N ILE A 231 4.27 -13.89 10.64
CA ILE A 231 4.82 -14.52 11.85
C ILE A 231 5.85 -13.58 12.50
N THR A 232 5.87 -13.55 13.84
CA THR A 232 6.84 -12.77 14.64
C THR A 232 8.18 -13.48 14.77
#